data_AF-A0A1E3VK10-F1
#
_entry.id   AF-A0A1E3VK10-F1
#
_cell.length_a   1.000
_cell.length_b   1.000
_cell.length_c   1.000
_cell.angle_alpha   90.00
_cell.angle_beta   90.00
_cell.angle_gamma   90.00
#
_symmetry.space_group_name_H-M   'P 1'
#
loop_
_entity.id
_entity.type
_entity.pdbx_description
1 polymer ?
#
loop_
_entity_poly.entity_id
_entity_poly.type
_entity_poly.pdbx_seq_one_letter_code
_entity_poly.pdbx_strand_id
1 'polypeptide(L)'
;MRAATPLALLALATILAWPMAAPQPAMAGEADLPDVWTALRAQTFGDRAIAEEDGMVMLDAPVTALDAAVVPLTVHIPASVHAGQNR
;
A
#
# COMPACT_ATOMS: atom_id res chain seq x y z
N MET A 1 54.66 43.97 -14.83
CA MET A 1 55.08 42.67 -14.27
C MET A 1 53.88 41.75 -14.27
N ARG A 2 54.01 40.54 -14.85
CA ARG A 2 52.99 39.49 -14.93
C ARG A 2 52.75 38.84 -13.57
N ALA A 3 51.49 38.51 -13.27
CA ALA A 3 51.03 37.38 -12.45
C ALA A 3 49.48 37.41 -12.53
N ALA A 4 48.78 36.81 -13.50
CA ALA A 4 48.71 35.41 -13.92
C ALA A 4 48.44 34.43 -12.75
N THR A 5 47.16 34.32 -12.41
CA THR A 5 46.46 33.16 -11.76
C THR A 5 46.89 32.75 -10.34
N PRO A 6 45.90 32.51 -9.47
CA PRO A 6 45.49 31.13 -9.30
C PRO A 6 43.97 30.97 -9.31
N LEU A 7 43.35 31.12 -10.48
CA LEU A 7 41.99 30.60 -10.73
C LEU A 7 41.98 29.06 -10.86
N ALA A 8 43.07 28.39 -10.51
CA ALA A 8 43.25 26.94 -10.65
C ALA A 8 42.94 26.15 -9.36
N LEU A 9 42.76 26.81 -8.20
CA LEU A 9 42.50 26.13 -6.94
C LEU A 9 41.01 25.95 -6.61
N LEU A 10 40.10 26.63 -7.34
CA LEU A 10 38.65 26.47 -7.17
C LEU A 10 38.04 25.37 -8.04
N ALA A 11 38.77 24.82 -9.00
CA ALA A 11 38.25 23.81 -9.94
C ALA A 11 38.39 22.36 -9.46
N LEU A 12 39.16 22.09 -8.39
CA LEU A 12 39.42 20.72 -7.92
C LEU A 12 38.43 20.24 -6.84
N ALA A 13 37.64 21.13 -6.25
CA ALA A 13 36.70 20.77 -5.17
C ALA A 13 35.31 20.29 -5.66
N THR A 14 34.97 20.49 -6.94
CA THR A 14 33.64 20.17 -7.47
C THR A 14 33.49 18.74 -8.01
N ILE A 15 34.59 17.99 -8.18
CA ILE A 15 34.56 16.65 -8.80
C ILE A 15 34.39 15.52 -7.77
N LEU A 16 34.71 15.74 -6.48
CA LEU A 16 34.60 14.70 -5.44
C LEU A 16 33.24 14.66 -4.70
N ALA A 17 32.31 15.56 -5.00
CA ALA A 17 30.99 15.61 -4.38
C ALA A 17 29.90 14.86 -5.18
N TRP A 18 30.31 13.92 -6.05
CA TRP A 18 29.37 13.02 -6.73
C TRP A 18 29.89 11.59 -6.60
N PRO A 19 29.35 10.84 -5.61
CA PRO A 19 28.33 9.87 -5.99
C PRO A 19 27.32 9.65 -4.85
N MET A 20 26.19 10.35 -4.89
CA MET A 20 25.03 10.02 -4.02
C MET A 20 23.72 10.18 -4.82
N ALA A 21 23.73 9.70 -6.05
CA ALA A 21 22.54 9.56 -6.87
C ALA A 21 22.57 8.21 -7.62
N ALA A 22 23.12 7.17 -6.99
CA ALA A 22 22.76 5.83 -7.42
C ALA A 22 21.27 5.65 -7.09
N PRO A 23 20.42 5.23 -8.05
CA PRO A 23 19.07 4.81 -7.70
C PRO A 23 19.22 3.71 -6.66
N GLN A 24 18.84 4.01 -5.41
CA GLN A 24 18.70 2.97 -4.42
C GLN A 24 17.71 1.97 -5.01
N PRO A 25 17.99 0.66 -5.00
CA PRO A 25 16.95 -0.30 -5.33
C PRO A 25 15.81 0.01 -4.36
N ALA A 26 14.69 0.52 -4.90
CA ALA A 26 13.48 0.61 -4.13
C ALA A 26 13.26 -0.81 -3.61
N MET A 27 13.31 -1.00 -2.29
CA MET A 27 12.75 -2.21 -1.73
C MET A 27 11.33 -2.27 -2.29
N ALA A 28 11.02 -3.34 -3.01
CA ALA A 28 9.66 -3.61 -3.47
C ALA A 28 8.79 -3.68 -2.21
N GLY A 29 8.26 -2.53 -1.80
CA GLY A 29 7.24 -2.44 -0.79
C GLY A 29 5.96 -3.00 -1.37
N GLU A 30 4.99 -3.26 -0.50
CA GLU A 30 3.60 -3.68 -0.77
C GLU A 30 2.97 -3.12 -2.07
N ALA A 31 3.42 -1.95 -2.53
CA ALA A 31 3.01 -1.31 -3.78
C ALA A 31 3.35 -2.07 -5.08
N ASP A 32 4.27 -3.04 -5.07
CA ASP A 32 4.62 -3.86 -6.27
C ASP A 32 3.87 -5.21 -6.31
N LEU A 33 3.06 -5.51 -5.29
CA LEU A 33 2.20 -6.70 -5.34
C LEU A 33 1.00 -6.45 -6.25
N PRO A 34 0.62 -7.42 -7.10
CA PRO A 34 -0.61 -7.33 -7.88
C PRO A 34 -1.77 -7.12 -6.91
N ASP A 35 -2.69 -6.20 -7.24
CA ASP A 35 -3.84 -5.88 -6.39
C ASP A 35 -4.78 -7.09 -6.27
N VAL A 36 -4.49 -7.94 -5.29
CA VAL A 36 -5.17 -9.20 -5.01
C VAL A 36 -6.65 -8.96 -4.75
N TRP A 37 -6.99 -7.80 -4.18
CA TRP A 37 -8.38 -7.46 -3.87
C TRP A 37 -9.22 -7.20 -5.11
N THR A 38 -8.68 -6.52 -6.12
CA THR A 38 -9.39 -6.35 -7.39
C THR A 38 -9.66 -7.69 -8.07
N ALA A 39 -8.66 -8.58 -8.09
CA ALA A 39 -8.82 -9.91 -8.68
C ALA A 39 -9.83 -10.77 -7.90
N LEU A 40 -9.81 -10.74 -6.57
CA LEU A 40 -10.76 -11.49 -5.75
C LEU A 40 -12.19 -10.95 -5.92
N ARG A 41 -12.36 -9.62 -5.92
CA ARG A 41 -13.66 -8.98 -6.14
C ARG A 41 -14.30 -9.46 -7.44
N ALA A 42 -13.53 -9.43 -8.54
CA ALA A 42 -14.01 -9.89 -9.84
C ALA A 42 -14.37 -11.39 -9.83
N GLN A 43 -13.55 -12.23 -9.20
CA GLN A 43 -13.80 -13.67 -9.11
C GLN A 43 -15.02 -14.03 -8.25
N THR A 44 -15.27 -13.29 -7.16
CA THR A 44 -16.35 -13.59 -6.22
C THR A 44 -17.69 -13.00 -6.66
N PHE A 45 -17.69 -11.79 -7.24
CA PHE A 45 -18.93 -11.03 -7.53
C PHE A 45 -19.19 -10.77 -9.01
N GLY A 46 -18.20 -10.97 -9.89
CA GLY A 46 -18.29 -10.63 -11.32
C GLY A 46 -18.63 -9.15 -11.52
N ASP A 47 -19.63 -8.89 -12.35
CA ASP A 47 -20.14 -7.54 -12.66
C ASP A 47 -21.20 -7.03 -11.66
N ARG A 48 -21.49 -7.77 -10.58
CA ARG A 48 -22.48 -7.32 -9.58
C ARG A 48 -22.02 -6.01 -8.94
N ALA A 49 -22.90 -5.01 -8.93
CA ALA A 49 -22.68 -3.78 -8.20
C ALA A 49 -22.59 -4.07 -6.68
N ILE A 50 -21.57 -3.51 -6.03
CA ILE A 50 -21.38 -3.59 -4.58
C ILE A 50 -21.62 -2.18 -4.05
N ALA A 51 -22.56 -2.04 -3.12
CA ALA A 51 -22.85 -0.80 -2.41
C ALA A 51 -22.56 -1.02 -0.92
N GLU A 52 -22.05 0.02 -0.26
CA GLU A 52 -21.94 0.02 1.19
C GLU A 52 -23.32 0.27 1.81
N GLU A 53 -23.74 -0.61 2.71
CA GLU A 53 -24.94 -0.43 3.52
C GLU A 53 -24.69 -0.88 4.97
N ASP A 54 -25.03 0.01 5.91
CA ASP A 54 -24.90 -0.25 7.33
C ASP A 54 -25.82 -1.38 7.81
N GLY A 55 -25.28 -2.24 8.67
CA GLY A 55 -26.06 -3.30 9.33
C GLY A 55 -26.32 -4.55 8.49
N MET A 56 -25.84 -4.63 7.24
CA MET A 56 -25.97 -5.85 6.41
C MET A 56 -25.00 -6.96 6.83
N VAL A 57 -23.82 -6.60 7.35
CA VAL A 57 -22.84 -7.51 7.94
C VAL A 57 -22.18 -6.80 9.10
N MET A 58 -22.04 -7.48 10.25
CA MET A 58 -21.25 -6.97 11.38
C MET A 58 -20.08 -7.89 11.65
N LEU A 59 -18.91 -7.28 11.90
CA LEU A 59 -17.69 -7.97 12.27
C LEU A 59 -17.37 -7.63 13.71
N ASP A 60 -17.38 -8.65 14.56
CA ASP A 60 -16.92 -8.55 15.94
C ASP A 60 -15.51 -9.16 16.02
N ALA A 61 -14.53 -8.32 16.36
CA ALA A 61 -13.14 -8.71 16.49
C ALA A 61 -12.49 -7.90 17.62
N PRO A 62 -11.43 -8.43 18.25
CA PRO A 62 -10.63 -7.65 19.19
C PRO A 62 -10.02 -6.42 18.52
N VAL A 63 -10.02 -5.30 19.24
CA VAL A 63 -9.39 -4.05 18.79
C VAL A 63 -7.88 -4.23 18.57
N THR A 64 -7.25 -5.07 19.38
CA THR A 64 -5.84 -5.42 19.28
C THR A 64 -5.65 -6.91 19.51
N ALA A 65 -4.76 -7.53 18.75
CA ALA A 65 -4.35 -8.91 18.97
C ALA A 65 -2.93 -8.96 19.56
N LEU A 66 -2.73 -9.80 20.58
CA LEU A 66 -1.39 -10.03 21.16
C LEU A 66 -0.49 -10.79 20.16
N ASP A 67 -1.09 -11.66 19.35
CA ASP A 67 -0.44 -12.42 18.29
C ASP A 67 -1.23 -12.25 16.98
N ALA A 68 -0.57 -11.75 15.93
CA ALA A 68 -1.17 -11.54 14.62
C ALA A 68 -1.40 -12.85 13.85
N ALA A 69 -0.79 -13.96 14.27
CA ALA A 69 -1.03 -15.27 13.67
C ALA A 69 -2.40 -15.85 14.03
N VAL A 70 -2.99 -15.44 15.16
CA VAL A 70 -4.28 -15.95 15.63
C VAL A 70 -5.15 -14.82 16.16
N VAL A 71 -6.15 -14.43 15.38
CA VAL A 71 -7.14 -13.41 15.75
C VAL A 71 -8.54 -14.01 15.64
N PRO A 72 -9.33 -14.04 16.74
CA PRO A 72 -10.72 -14.46 16.65
C PRO A 72 -11.56 -13.38 15.93
N LEU A 73 -12.43 -13.82 15.01
CA LEU A 73 -13.37 -12.98 14.27
C LEU A 73 -14.75 -13.65 14.27
N THR A 74 -15.78 -12.93 14.67
CA THR A 74 -17.19 -13.36 14.53
C THR A 74 -17.87 -12.53 13.45
N VAL A 75 -18.57 -13.21 12.54
CA VAL A 75 -19.36 -12.57 11.48
C VAL A 75 -20.84 -12.74 11.79
N HIS A 76 -21.57 -11.63 11.89
CA HIS A 76 -23.02 -11.62 12.07
C HIS A 76 -23.71 -11.16 10.79
N ILE A 77 -24.66 -11.97 10.33
CA ILE A 77 -25.49 -11.67 9.15
C ILE A 77 -26.95 -11.68 9.63
N PRO A 78 -27.66 -10.54 9.60
CA PRO A 78 -29.04 -10.49 10.05
C PRO A 78 -29.98 -11.23 9.09
N ALA A 79 -31.07 -11.77 9.63
CA ALA A 79 -32.05 -12.53 8.86
C ALA A 79 -32.70 -11.72 7.71
N SER A 80 -32.73 -10.39 7.82
CA SER A 80 -33.20 -9.48 6.77
C SER A 80 -32.43 -9.63 5.46
N VAL A 81 -31.15 -10.01 5.51
CA VAL A 81 -30.31 -10.24 4.32
C VAL A 81 -30.84 -11.42 3.49
N HIS A 82 -31.41 -12.44 4.15
CA HIS A 82 -31.99 -13.59 3.47
C HIS A 82 -33.31 -13.26 2.75
N ALA A 83 -34.07 -12.28 3.25
CA ALA A 83 -35.36 -11.89 2.69
C ALA A 83 -35.27 -11.12 1.35
N GLY A 84 -34.09 -10.63 0.98
CA GLY A 84 -33.86 -9.87 -0.26
C GLY A 84 -33.47 -10.70 -1.49
N GLN A 85 -33.27 -12.01 -1.37
CA GLN A 85 -32.70 -12.84 -2.45
C GLN A 85 -33.76 -13.46 -3.40
N ASN A 86 -35.04 -13.12 -3.22
CA ASN A 86 -36.17 -13.62 -4.01
C ASN A 86 -37.00 -12.50 -4.67
N ARG A 87 -36.33 -11.52 -5.28
CA ARG A 87 -36.96 -10.54 -6.19
C ARG A 87 -36.15 -10.41 -7.47
#